data_AF-A0A9P0PJM3-F1
#
_entry.id   AF-A0A9P0PJM3-F1
#
_cell.length_a   1.000
_cell.length_b   1.000
_cell.length_c   1.000
_cell.angle_alpha   90.00
_cell.angle_beta   90.00
_cell.angle_gamma   90.00
#
_symmetry.space_group_name_H-M   'P 1'
#
loop_
_entity.id
_entity.type
_entity.pdbx_description
1 polymer ?
#
loop_
_entity_poly.entity_id
_entity_poly.type
_entity_poly.pdbx_seq_one_letter_code
_entity_poly.pdbx_strand_id
1 'polypeptide(L)'
;MHHGKTIDPDSGAARKPEIVTFYNCTKGGVDVVDEMCVTYSTARKTNRWPLSAFFHLLDVVGVNSFGISSYNEKGDQRLMRKTWLKELAKELVSPYMRSRLLLPKRSKPNKIQEKGRHVNYVRELVTNLITLVRFAKYTSVEIMANLHA
;
A
#
# COMPACT_ATOMS: atom_id res chain seq x y z
N MET A 1 12.32 17.47 22.22
CA MET A 1 12.70 18.72 21.50
C MET A 1 14.19 18.95 21.71
N HIS A 2 14.99 18.89 20.64
CA HIS A 2 16.45 19.03 20.68
C HIS A 2 16.83 20.50 20.98
N HIS A 3 17.06 20.82 22.26
CA HIS A 3 17.54 22.15 22.69
C HIS A 3 19.07 22.20 22.89
N GLY A 4 19.77 21.09 22.65
CA GLY A 4 21.22 20.96 22.81
C GLY A 4 21.98 21.46 21.58
N LYS A 5 23.14 22.09 21.80
CA LYS A 5 24.13 22.43 20.76
C LYS A 5 25.04 21.24 20.42
N THR A 6 24.51 20.02 20.49
CA THR A 6 25.26 18.78 20.29
C THR A 6 25.59 18.61 18.82
N ILE A 7 26.87 18.35 18.54
CA ILE A 7 27.37 18.01 17.21
C ILE A 7 27.34 16.49 17.09
N ASP A 8 26.83 15.99 15.97
CA ASP A 8 26.83 14.56 15.68
C ASP A 8 28.28 14.08 15.47
N PRO A 9 28.79 13.13 16.28
CA PRO A 9 30.13 12.58 16.12
C PRO A 9 30.32 11.87 14.77
N ASP A 10 29.26 11.31 14.18
CA ASP A 10 29.30 10.58 12.90
C ASP A 10 29.38 11.53 11.70
N SER A 11 29.16 12.84 11.92
CA SER A 11 29.25 13.86 10.87
C SER A 11 30.69 14.24 10.48
N GLY A 12 31.69 13.77 11.24
CA GLY A 12 33.11 13.98 10.97
C GLY A 12 33.46 15.45 10.72
N ALA A 13 34.14 15.74 9.61
CA ALA A 13 34.57 17.08 9.23
C ALA A 13 33.40 18.06 8.94
N ALA A 14 32.20 17.56 8.65
CA ALA A 14 31.03 18.39 8.38
C ALA A 14 30.43 19.01 9.65
N ARG A 15 30.76 18.48 10.84
CA ARG A 15 30.34 18.98 12.17
C ARG A 15 28.87 19.38 12.21
N LYS A 16 28.00 18.51 11.67
CA LYS A 16 26.57 18.77 11.56
C LYS A 16 25.93 18.67 12.96
N PRO A 17 25.00 19.57 13.30
CA PRO A 17 24.20 19.42 14.51
C PRO A 17 23.42 18.11 14.48
N GLU A 18 23.28 17.46 15.64
CA GLU A 18 22.53 16.20 15.79
C GLU A 18 21.09 16.30 15.25
N ILE A 19 20.43 17.45 15.44
CA ILE A 19 19.09 17.70 14.90
C ILE A 19 19.04 17.58 13.38
N VAL A 20 20.10 17.98 12.68
CA VAL A 20 20.17 17.93 11.21
C VAL A 20 20.38 16.50 10.73
N THR A 21 21.21 15.72 11.42
CA THR A 21 21.48 14.34 11.03
C THR A 21 20.30 13.43 11.36
N PHE A 22 19.66 13.62 12.52
CA PHE A 22 18.41 12.95 12.89
C PHE A 22 17.28 13.25 11.88
N TYR A 23 17.08 14.53 11.51
CA TYR A 23 16.09 14.89 10.49
C TYR A 23 16.40 14.23 9.14
N ASN A 24 17.66 14.26 8.69
CA ASN A 24 18.05 13.65 7.42
C ASN A 24 17.87 12.12 7.41
N CYS A 25 18.08 11.46 8.54
CA CYS A 25 17.87 10.03 8.70
C CYS A 25 16.38 9.65 8.58
N THR A 26 15.48 10.48 9.11
CA THR A 26 14.05 10.14 9.24
C THR A 26 13.16 10.72 8.14
N LYS A 27 13.56 11.84 7.51
CA LYS A 27 12.72 12.57 6.54
C LYS A 27 12.37 11.78 5.27
N GLY A 28 13.14 10.74 4.94
CA GLY A 28 12.99 9.98 3.69
C GLY A 28 11.84 8.97 3.69
N GLY A 29 11.19 8.70 4.84
CA GLY A 29 10.19 7.63 4.93
C GLY A 29 9.03 7.76 3.94
N VAL A 30 8.51 8.99 3.74
CA VAL A 30 7.41 9.25 2.81
C VAL A 30 7.87 9.07 1.36
N ASP A 31 9.04 9.63 1.00
CA ASP A 31 9.59 9.54 -0.35
C ASP A 31 9.84 8.08 -0.76
N VAL A 32 10.32 7.25 0.17
CA VAL A 32 10.55 5.82 -0.04
C VAL A 32 9.23 5.09 -0.31
N VAL A 33 8.17 5.38 0.44
CA VAL A 33 6.85 4.77 0.22
C VAL A 33 6.26 5.23 -1.13
N ASP A 34 6.43 6.50 -1.49
CA ASP A 34 5.98 7.04 -2.78
C ASP A 34 6.70 6.36 -3.95
N GLU A 35 8.04 6.24 -3.87
CA GLU A 35 8.84 5.51 -4.87
C GLU A 35 8.39 4.05 -5.01
N MET A 36 8.12 3.39 -3.87
CA MET A 36 7.58 2.04 -3.88
C MET A 36 6.23 1.98 -4.61
N CYS A 37 5.30 2.90 -4.33
CA CYS A 37 4.00 2.95 -5.01
C CYS A 37 4.17 3.12 -6.53
N VAL A 38 5.05 4.02 -6.97
CA VAL A 38 5.29 4.29 -8.39
C VAL A 38 5.88 3.07 -9.12
N THR A 39 6.82 2.35 -8.49
CA THR A 39 7.53 1.21 -9.11
C THR A 39 6.58 0.09 -9.59
N TYR A 40 5.51 -0.18 -8.85
CA TYR A 40 4.51 -1.21 -9.19
C TYR A 40 3.09 -0.63 -9.21
N SER A 41 2.94 0.53 -9.85
CA SER A 41 1.65 1.21 -9.86
C SER A 41 0.58 0.46 -10.65
N THR A 42 -0.63 0.47 -10.11
CA THR A 42 -1.87 -0.02 -10.74
C THR A 42 -2.60 1.08 -11.52
N ALA A 43 -2.08 2.31 -11.51
CA ALA A 43 -2.69 3.46 -12.15
C ALA A 43 -2.91 3.24 -13.65
N ARG A 44 -4.07 3.71 -14.13
CA ARG A 44 -4.43 3.75 -15.55
C ARG A 44 -4.93 5.13 -15.89
N LYS A 45 -4.67 5.57 -17.13
CA LYS A 45 -5.21 6.84 -17.65
C LYS A 45 -6.73 6.84 -17.51
N THR A 46 -7.25 7.80 -16.77
CA THR A 46 -8.68 7.97 -16.49
C THR A 46 -9.02 9.44 -16.33
N ASN A 47 -10.21 9.84 -16.80
CA ASN A 47 -10.76 11.18 -16.58
C ASN A 47 -11.66 11.24 -15.34
N ARG A 48 -11.76 10.13 -14.59
CA ARG A 48 -12.60 10.00 -13.39
C ARG A 48 -11.70 10.06 -12.16
N TRP A 49 -11.68 11.21 -11.48
CA TRP A 49 -10.87 11.40 -10.26
C TRP A 49 -11.06 10.31 -9.19
N PRO A 50 -12.27 9.75 -8.95
CA PRO A 50 -12.43 8.71 -7.92
C PRO A 50 -11.68 7.43 -8.29
N LEU A 51 -11.60 7.13 -9.59
CA LEU A 51 -10.88 5.95 -10.07
C LEU A 51 -9.36 6.15 -9.95
N SER A 52 -8.87 7.37 -10.15
CA SER A 52 -7.47 7.71 -9.89
C SER A 52 -7.11 7.53 -8.42
N ALA A 53 -7.96 8.03 -7.52
CA ALA A 53 -7.78 7.85 -6.07
C ALA A 53 -7.83 6.37 -5.67
N PHE A 54 -8.69 5.57 -6.31
CA PHE A 54 -8.76 4.14 -6.08
C PHE A 54 -7.47 3.41 -6.49
N PHE A 55 -6.88 3.72 -7.65
CA PHE A 55 -5.60 3.11 -8.04
C PHE A 55 -4.48 3.47 -7.06
N HIS A 56 -4.40 4.73 -6.64
CA HIS A 56 -3.41 5.13 -5.65
C HIS A 56 -3.59 4.37 -4.32
N LEU A 57 -4.84 4.16 -3.88
CA LEU A 57 -5.12 3.33 -2.71
C LEU A 57 -4.59 1.91 -2.88
N LEU A 58 -4.83 1.27 -4.04
CA LEU A 58 -4.35 -0.09 -4.30
C LEU A 58 -2.81 -0.18 -4.18
N ASP A 59 -2.11 0.84 -4.68
CA ASP A 59 -0.65 0.91 -4.62
C ASP A 59 -0.15 0.98 -3.17
N VAL A 60 -0.74 1.87 -2.36
CA VAL A 60 -0.43 2.01 -0.92
C VAL A 60 -0.73 0.72 -0.14
N VAL A 61 -1.85 0.07 -0.45
CA VAL A 61 -2.22 -1.23 0.15
C VAL A 61 -1.23 -2.32 -0.19
N GLY A 62 -0.77 -2.36 -1.45
CA GLY A 62 0.24 -3.30 -1.89
C GLY A 62 1.53 -3.16 -1.08
N VAL A 63 1.98 -1.93 -0.84
CA VAL A 63 3.17 -1.64 -0.01
C VAL A 63 2.94 -2.04 1.46
N ASN A 64 1.81 -1.66 2.05
CA ASN A 64 1.52 -1.94 3.45
C ASN A 64 1.36 -3.44 3.73
N SER A 65 0.65 -4.17 2.86
CA SER A 65 0.49 -5.62 3.00
C SER A 65 1.83 -6.36 2.90
N PHE A 66 2.71 -5.93 2.00
CA PHE A 66 4.06 -6.46 1.87
C PHE A 66 4.89 -6.20 3.13
N GLY A 67 4.82 -5.00 3.71
CA GLY A 67 5.52 -4.67 4.95
C GLY A 67 5.10 -5.56 6.12
N ILE A 68 3.79 -5.81 6.28
CA ILE A 68 3.26 -6.69 7.33
C ILE A 68 3.68 -8.15 7.10
N SER A 69 3.56 -8.65 5.87
CA SER A 69 3.99 -10.02 5.54
C SER A 69 5.50 -10.21 5.77
N SER A 70 6.32 -9.25 5.33
CA SER A 70 7.77 -9.28 5.53
C SER A 70 8.16 -9.24 7.02
N TYR A 71 7.40 -8.53 7.85
CA TYR A 71 7.64 -8.49 9.30
C TYR A 71 7.26 -9.80 9.99
N ASN A 72 6.17 -10.44 9.54
CA ASN A 72 5.65 -11.67 10.14
C ASN A 72 6.44 -12.92 9.70
N GLU A 73 7.02 -12.91 8.50
CA GLU A 73 7.85 -14.01 8.01
C GLU A 73 9.26 -13.94 8.61
N LYS A 74 9.49 -14.71 9.67
CA LYS A 74 10.80 -14.85 10.36
C LYS A 74 11.80 -15.77 9.64
N GLY A 75 11.58 -16.06 8.35
CA GLY A 75 12.41 -16.97 7.58
C GLY A 75 13.63 -16.30 6.95
N ASP A 76 14.67 -17.09 6.66
CA ASP A 76 15.92 -16.66 6.01
C ASP A 76 15.72 -16.24 4.53
N GLN A 77 14.53 -16.49 3.98
CA GLN A 77 14.19 -16.06 2.62
C GLN A 77 13.53 -14.68 2.63
N ARG A 78 14.28 -13.69 2.17
CA ARG A 78 13.79 -12.34 1.95
C ARG A 78 12.70 -12.35 0.86
N LEU A 79 11.44 -12.12 1.25
CA LEU A 79 10.32 -11.99 0.33
C LEU A 79 10.59 -10.92 -0.73
N MET A 80 10.49 -11.31 -2.00
CA MET A 80 10.55 -10.35 -3.10
C MET A 80 9.18 -9.69 -3.29
N ARG A 81 9.12 -8.35 -3.20
CA ARG A 81 7.90 -7.55 -3.41
C ARG A 81 7.13 -7.91 -4.69
N LYS A 82 7.85 -8.17 -5.79
CA LYS A 82 7.26 -8.59 -7.06
C LYS A 82 6.51 -9.91 -6.96
N THR A 83 7.06 -10.86 -6.23
CA THR A 83 6.46 -12.19 -6.02
C THR A 83 5.24 -12.07 -5.13
N TRP A 84 5.36 -11.33 -4.04
CA TRP A 84 4.24 -11.01 -3.14
C TRP A 84 3.04 -10.41 -3.88
N LEU A 85 3.24 -9.36 -4.67
CA LEU A 85 2.16 -8.71 -5.42
C LEU A 85 1.50 -9.66 -6.45
N LYS A 86 2.27 -10.57 -7.05
CA LYS A 86 1.72 -11.57 -7.98
C LYS A 86 0.87 -12.60 -7.27
N GLU A 87 1.31 -13.07 -6.11
CA GLU A 87 0.57 -14.05 -5.30
C GLU A 87 -0.72 -13.43 -4.76
N LEU A 88 -0.62 -12.23 -4.19
CA LEU A 88 -1.77 -11.43 -3.76
C LEU A 88 -2.81 -11.27 -4.89
N ALA A 89 -2.35 -10.88 -6.10
CA ALA A 89 -3.25 -10.73 -7.24
C ALA A 89 -3.93 -12.05 -7.65
N LYS A 90 -3.19 -13.17 -7.61
CA LYS A 90 -3.75 -14.50 -7.89
C LYS A 90 -4.80 -14.89 -6.85
N GLU A 91 -4.53 -14.69 -5.57
CA GLU A 91 -5.45 -15.04 -4.49
C GLU A 91 -6.75 -14.25 -4.58
N LEU A 92 -6.66 -12.94 -4.84
CA LEU A 92 -7.83 -12.07 -5.00
C LEU A 92 -8.71 -12.49 -6.19
N VAL A 93 -8.11 -12.94 -7.29
CA VAL A 93 -8.82 -13.25 -8.53
C VAL A 93 -9.33 -14.71 -8.57
N SER A 94 -8.64 -15.64 -7.88
CA SER A 94 -8.96 -17.07 -7.86
C SER A 94 -10.43 -17.42 -7.56
N PRO A 95 -11.09 -16.89 -6.50
CA PRO A 95 -12.48 -17.25 -6.22
C PRO A 95 -13.41 -16.82 -7.36
N TYR A 96 -13.20 -15.63 -7.93
CA TYR A 96 -14.00 -15.13 -9.05
C TYR A 96 -13.77 -15.92 -10.34
N MET A 97 -12.54 -16.38 -10.59
CA MET A 97 -12.26 -17.27 -11.73
C MET A 97 -13.01 -18.59 -11.59
N ARG A 98 -12.98 -19.21 -10.40
CA ARG A 98 -13.72 -20.45 -10.12
C ARG A 98 -15.22 -20.26 -10.31
N SER A 99 -15.80 -19.18 -9.76
CA SER A 99 -17.22 -18.87 -9.97
C SER A 99 -17.57 -18.67 -11.44
N ARG A 100 -16.70 -18.03 -12.22
CA ARG A 100 -16.93 -17.80 -13.67
C ARG A 100 -16.91 -19.09 -14.49
N LEU A 101 -16.13 -20.09 -14.10
CA LEU A 101 -16.10 -21.39 -14.78
C LEU A 101 -17.42 -22.16 -14.62
N LEU A 102 -18.11 -21.96 -13.50
CA LEU A 102 -19.39 -22.62 -13.21
C LEU A 102 -20.60 -21.92 -13.85
N LEU A 103 -20.43 -20.73 -14.42
CA LEU A 103 -21.52 -20.01 -15.07
C LEU A 103 -21.80 -20.59 -16.46
N PRO A 104 -23.05 -20.94 -16.79
CA PRO A 104 -23.42 -21.26 -18.16
C PRO A 104 -23.12 -20.06 -19.07
N LYS A 105 -22.72 -20.32 -20.32
CA LYS A 105 -22.38 -19.30 -21.33
C LYS A 105 -23.45 -18.20 -21.32
N ARG A 106 -23.09 -17.00 -20.84
CA ARG A 106 -24.03 -15.88 -20.72
C ARG A 106 -24.55 -15.47 -22.09
N SER A 107 -25.87 -15.51 -22.27
CA SER A 107 -26.58 -14.62 -23.19
C SER A 107 -26.41 -13.16 -22.72
N LYS A 108 -26.39 -12.21 -23.65
CA LYS A 108 -26.06 -10.79 -23.37
C LYS A 108 -26.94 -10.23 -22.24
N PRO A 109 -26.38 -9.54 -21.24
CA PRO A 109 -27.16 -9.02 -20.12
C PRO A 109 -28.07 -7.86 -20.57
N ASN A 110 -29.30 -7.83 -20.05
CA ASN A 110 -30.24 -6.72 -20.28
C ASN A 110 -29.85 -5.48 -19.45
N LYS A 111 -30.11 -4.27 -19.98
CA LYS A 111 -29.67 -2.95 -19.46
C LYS A 111 -29.96 -2.69 -17.95
N ILE A 112 -30.98 -3.33 -17.39
CA ILE A 112 -31.38 -3.17 -15.98
C ILE A 112 -30.36 -3.84 -15.02
N GLN A 113 -29.76 -4.97 -15.42
CA GLN A 113 -28.76 -5.68 -14.61
C GLN A 113 -27.39 -4.97 -14.59
N GLU A 114 -27.12 -4.07 -15.53
CA GLU A 114 -25.87 -3.30 -15.56
C GLU A 114 -25.87 -2.15 -14.56
N LYS A 115 -26.99 -1.43 -14.43
CA LYS A 115 -27.12 -0.32 -13.46
C LYS A 115 -26.99 -0.80 -12.01
N GLY A 116 -27.65 -1.91 -11.64
CA GLY A 116 -27.57 -2.45 -10.27
C GLY A 116 -26.17 -2.93 -9.89
N ARG A 117 -25.41 -3.51 -10.83
CA ARG A 117 -24.02 -3.95 -10.60
C ARG A 117 -23.09 -2.78 -10.34
N HIS A 118 -23.28 -1.66 -11.02
CA HIS A 118 -22.42 -0.49 -10.87
C HIS A 118 -22.59 0.18 -9.49
N VAL A 119 -23.82 0.17 -8.93
CA VAL A 119 -24.10 0.74 -7.60
C VAL A 119 -23.54 -0.12 -6.48
N ASN A 120 -23.70 -1.45 -6.57
CA ASN A 120 -23.16 -2.36 -5.55
C ASN A 120 -21.64 -2.36 -5.52
N TYR A 121 -20.98 -2.31 -6.68
CA TYR A 121 -19.52 -2.24 -6.77
C TYR A 121 -18.95 -0.97 -6.10
N VAL A 122 -19.59 0.19 -6.32
CA VAL A 122 -19.16 1.46 -5.69
C VAL A 122 -19.34 1.39 -4.17
N ARG A 123 -20.45 0.81 -3.69
CA ARG A 123 -20.72 0.68 -2.25
C ARG A 123 -19.73 -0.25 -1.55
N GLU A 124 -19.40 -1.38 -2.18
CA GLU A 124 -18.44 -2.35 -1.66
C GLU A 124 -17.02 -1.76 -1.64
N LEU A 125 -16.63 -1.03 -2.69
CA LEU A 125 -15.37 -0.29 -2.75
C LEU A 125 -15.23 0.76 -1.63
N VAL A 126 -16.27 1.55 -1.38
CA VAL A 126 -16.25 2.56 -0.32
C VAL A 126 -16.16 1.92 1.05
N THR A 127 -16.87 0.80 1.27
CA THR A 127 -16.84 0.09 2.55
C THR A 127 -15.45 -0.52 2.79
N ASN A 128 -14.86 -1.16 1.79
CA ASN A 128 -13.51 -1.73 1.88
C ASN A 128 -12.44 -0.64 2.06
N LEU A 129 -12.60 0.53 1.41
CA LEU A 129 -11.73 1.70 1.58
C LEU A 129 -11.76 2.22 3.04
N ILE A 130 -12.93 2.30 3.68
CA ILE A 130 -13.05 2.74 5.08
C ILE A 130 -12.35 1.77 6.03
N THR A 131 -12.55 0.46 5.83
CA THR A 131 -11.93 -0.57 6.69
C THR A 131 -10.41 -0.57 6.55
N LEU A 132 -9.92 -0.34 5.34
CA LEU A 132 -8.50 -0.36 5.02
C LEU A 132 -7.77 0.93 5.45
N VAL A 133 -8.42 2.09 5.36
CA VAL A 133 -7.89 3.35 5.93
C VAL A 133 -7.84 3.29 7.46
N ARG A 134 -8.82 2.62 8.10
CA ARG A 134 -8.74 2.35 9.54
C ARG A 134 -7.54 1.46 9.86
N PHE A 135 -7.35 0.36 9.13
CA PHE A 135 -6.23 -0.56 9.34
C PHE A 135 -4.85 0.12 9.16
N ALA A 136 -4.70 0.94 8.12
CA ALA A 136 -3.45 1.67 7.83
C ALA A 136 -3.11 2.73 8.89
N LYS A 137 -4.11 3.35 9.53
CA LYS A 137 -3.87 4.30 10.64
C LYS A 137 -3.29 3.63 11.89
N TYR A 138 -3.67 2.39 12.17
CA TYR A 138 -3.15 1.65 13.33
C TYR A 138 -1.71 1.14 13.08
N THR A 139 -1.40 0.71 11.86
CA THR A 139 -0.08 0.12 11.55
C THR A 139 1.03 1.16 11.35
N SER A 140 0.73 2.37 10.88
CA SER A 140 1.76 3.41 10.68
C SER A 140 2.33 3.99 11.98
N VAL A 141 1.62 3.89 13.11
CA VAL A 141 2.10 4.42 14.41
C VAL A 141 2.93 3.37 15.15
N GLU A 142 2.55 2.10 15.10
CA GLU A 142 3.27 1.02 15.81
C GLU A 142 4.49 0.50 15.04
N ILE A 143 4.46 0.45 13.70
CA ILE A 143 5.61 -0.06 12.92
C ILE A 143 6.72 0.99 12.83
N MET A 144 6.38 2.29 12.75
CA MET A 144 7.38 3.37 12.74
C MET A 144 8.06 3.57 14.12
N ALA A 145 7.39 3.21 15.23
CA ALA A 145 7.97 3.30 16.56
C ALA A 145 8.98 2.18 16.86
N ASN A 146 8.84 1.01 16.23
CA ASN A 146 9.62 -0.19 16.54
C ASN A 146 10.75 -0.50 15.53
N LEU A 147 10.93 0.33 14.50
CA LEU A 147 12.05 0.21 13.54
C LEU A 147 13.33 0.92 14.01
N HIS A 148 13.32 1.56 15.18
CA HIS A 148 14.45 2.30 15.78
C HIS A 148 14.85 1.79 17.19
N ALA A 149 14.48 0.57 17.56
CA ALA A 149 14.96 -0.14 18.76
C ALA A 149 15.73 -1.39 18.36
#